data_AF-A0A8J7JTS7-F1
#
_entry.id   AF-A0A8J7JTS7-F1
#
_cell.length_a   1.000
_cell.length_b   1.000
_cell.length_c   1.000
_cell.angle_alpha   90.00
_cell.angle_beta   90.00
_cell.angle_gamma   90.00
#
_symmetry.space_group_name_H-M   'P 1'
#
loop_
_entity.id
_entity.type
_entity.pdbx_description
1 polymer ?
#
loop_
_entity_poly.entity_id
_entity_poly.type
_entity_poly.pdbx_seq_one_letter_code
_entity_poly.pdbx_strand_id
1 'polypeptide(L)' 'MGRVNKNQFWLGFLGFLGFLGFLGFTQDSPWLLFYFTFFSFFSAFRYLREEFKYLGLLGIVGFIIAILGVLGIISI' A
#
# COMPACT_ATOMS: atom_id res chain seq x y z
N MET A 1 2.90 13.98 -26.93
CA MET A 1 3.08 14.09 -25.46
C MET A 1 1.69 14.20 -24.81
N GLY A 2 1.18 13.10 -24.23
CA GLY A 2 -0.07 13.16 -23.45
C GLY A 2 0.15 13.99 -22.19
N ARG A 3 -0.77 14.91 -21.87
CA ARG A 3 -0.72 15.69 -20.63
C ARG A 3 -0.86 14.71 -19.46
N VAL A 4 0.24 14.38 -18.78
CA VAL A 4 0.18 13.64 -17.52
C VAL A 4 -0.59 14.51 -16.54
N ASN A 5 -1.81 14.11 -16.24
CA ASN A 5 -2.64 14.81 -15.27
C ASN A 5 -1.95 14.65 -13.91
N LYS A 6 -1.70 15.76 -13.17
CA LYS A 6 -0.98 15.72 -11.88
C LYS A 6 -1.54 14.65 -10.92
N ASN A 7 -2.85 14.42 -10.96
CA ASN A 7 -3.53 13.41 -10.15
C ASN A 7 -3.10 11.97 -10.50
N GLN A 8 -2.81 11.67 -11.77
CA GLN A 8 -2.31 10.34 -12.17
C GLN A 8 -0.88 10.09 -11.67
N PHE A 9 -0.02 11.11 -11.67
CA PHE A 9 1.33 10.97 -11.12
C PHE A 9 1.30 10.69 -9.62
N TRP A 10 0.45 11.42 -8.88
CA TRP A 10 0.24 11.20 -7.45
C TRP A 10 -0.26 9.78 -7.15
N LEU A 11 -1.23 9.28 -7.92
CA LEU A 11 -1.70 7.90 -7.80
C LEU A 11 -0.56 6.90 -8.05
N GLY A 12 0.22 7.07 -9.11
CA GLY A 12 1.37 6.21 -9.39
C GLY A 12 2.41 6.20 -8.26
N PHE A 13 2.73 7.38 -7.72
CA PHE A 13 3.65 7.53 -6.59
C PHE A 13 3.11 6.86 -5.31
N LEU A 14 1.82 6.98 -5.04
CA LEU A 14 1.17 6.33 -3.90
C LEU A 14 1.22 4.80 -4.02
N GLY A 15 1.06 4.29 -5.25
CA GLY A 15 1.18 2.87 -5.54
C GLY A 15 2.61 2.37 -5.37
N PHE A 16 3.59 3.17 -5.79
CA PHE A 16 5.01 2.88 -5.57
C PHE A 16 5.36 2.84 -4.06
N LEU A 17 4.88 3.80 -3.27
CA LEU A 17 5.00 3.78 -1.81
C LEU A 17 4.38 2.52 -1.21
N GLY A 18 3.17 2.14 -1.65
CA GLY A 18 2.57 0.88 -1.25
C GLY A 18 3.45 -0.33 -1.54
N PHE A 19 4.08 -0.34 -2.72
CA PHE A 19 4.93 -1.43 -3.18
C PHE A 19 6.23 -1.57 -2.39
N LEU A 20 6.78 -0.48 -1.85
CA LEU A 20 7.92 -0.53 -0.91
C LEU A 20 7.62 -1.40 0.32
N GLY A 21 6.34 -1.57 0.68
CA GLY A 21 5.94 -2.45 1.78
C GLY A 21 6.36 -3.91 1.59
N PHE A 22 6.51 -4.38 0.35
CA PHE A 22 7.02 -5.73 0.07
C PHE A 22 8.44 -5.95 0.57
N LEU A 23 9.27 -4.89 0.66
CA LEU A 23 10.61 -5.00 1.23
C LEU A 23 10.59 -5.38 2.71
N GLY A 24 9.49 -5.12 3.42
CA GLY A 24 9.31 -5.55 4.81
C GLY A 24 9.44 -7.06 4.98
N PHE A 25 8.99 -7.85 4.01
CA PHE A 25 9.15 -9.32 3.97
C PHE A 25 10.54 -9.79 3.60
N THR A 26 11.38 -8.92 3.02
CA THR A 26 12.76 -9.29 2.65
C THR A 26 13.76 -8.88 3.73
N GLN A 27 13.43 -7.85 4.51
CA GLN A 27 14.30 -7.26 5.53
C GLN A 27 13.87 -7.60 6.96
N ASP A 28 12.95 -8.56 7.14
CA ASP A 28 12.37 -8.98 8.43
C ASP A 28 11.99 -7.77 9.32
N SER A 29 11.47 -6.72 8.68
CA SER A 29 11.32 -5.41 9.26
C SER A 29 9.85 -5.01 9.24
N PRO A 30 9.13 -5.24 10.36
CA PRO A 30 7.69 -4.96 10.45
C PRO A 30 7.33 -3.51 10.17
N TRP A 31 8.25 -2.59 10.44
CA TRP A 31 8.11 -1.16 10.16
C TRP A 31 7.88 -0.86 8.68
N LEU A 32 8.50 -1.62 7.78
CA LEU A 32 8.31 -1.42 6.35
C LEU A 32 6.94 -1.92 5.88
N LEU A 33 6.31 -2.87 6.58
CA LEU A 33 4.97 -3.35 6.20
C LEU A 33 3.91 -2.24 6.33
N PHE A 34 4.15 -1.21 7.15
CA PHE A 34 3.27 -0.04 7.20
C PHE A 34 3.15 0.67 5.86
N TYR A 35 4.14 0.57 4.97
CA TYR A 35 4.02 1.13 3.63
C TYR A 35 2.81 0.56 2.86
N PHE A 36 2.36 -0.66 3.15
CA PHE A 36 1.13 -1.19 2.56
C PHE A 36 -0.11 -0.33 2.87
N THR A 37 -0.16 0.40 3.99
CA THR A 37 -1.30 1.31 4.27
C THR A 37 -1.46 2.40 3.21
N PHE A 38 -0.41 2.77 2.47
CA PHE A 38 -0.55 3.70 1.35
C PHE A 38 -1.47 3.15 0.24
N PHE A 39 -1.59 1.83 0.10
CA PHE A 39 -2.57 1.24 -0.81
C PHE A 39 -4.02 1.45 -0.33
N SER A 40 -4.28 1.58 0.97
CA SER A 40 -5.63 1.88 1.47
C SER A 40 -6.16 3.23 0.99
N PHE A 41 -5.28 4.20 0.72
CA PHE A 41 -5.67 5.48 0.13
C PHE A 41 -6.24 5.33 -1.29
N PHE A 42 -5.89 4.28 -2.05
CA PHE A 42 -6.54 4.01 -3.33
C PHE A 42 -8.03 3.67 -3.18
N SER A 43 -8.45 3.18 -2.01
CA SER A 43 -9.86 2.98 -1.70
C SER A 43 -10.65 4.29 -1.74
N ALA A 44 -10.04 5.42 -1.38
CA ALA A 44 -10.68 6.74 -1.50
C ALA A 44 -10.89 7.14 -2.96
N PHE A 45 -10.05 6.65 -3.88
CA PHE A 45 -10.19 6.85 -5.33
C PHE A 45 -11.02 5.76 -6.02
N ARG A 46 -11.74 4.93 -5.25
CA ARG A 46 -12.68 3.91 -5.77
C ARG A 46 -13.71 4.49 -6.74
N TYR A 47 -14.00 5.80 -6.64
CA TYR A 47 -14.89 6.50 -7.57
C TYR A 47 -14.35 6.56 -9.02
N LEU A 48 -13.02 6.48 -9.23
CA LEU A 48 -12.42 6.56 -10.57
C LEU A 48 -12.33 5.20 -11.29
N ARG A 49 -12.05 4.11 -10.57
CA ARG A 49 -12.06 2.74 -11.12
C ARG A 49 -12.35 1.75 -10.01
N GLU A 50 -13.19 0.77 -10.31
CA GLU A 50 -13.52 -0.32 -9.38
C GLU A 50 -12.29 -1.16 -8.98
N GLU A 51 -11.29 -1.25 -9.85
CA GLU A 51 -10.03 -1.98 -9.61
C GLU A 51 -9.27 -1.47 -8.37
N PHE A 52 -9.36 -0.17 -8.07
CA PHE A 52 -8.71 0.42 -6.90
C PHE A 52 -9.28 -0.08 -5.57
N LYS A 53 -10.48 -0.70 -5.58
CA LYS A 53 -11.04 -1.38 -4.42
C LYS A 53 -10.14 -2.52 -3.94
N TYR A 54 -9.54 -3.29 -4.86
CA TYR A 54 -8.67 -4.40 -4.51
C TYR A 54 -7.34 -3.92 -3.92
N LEU A 55 -6.78 -2.84 -4.46
CA LEU A 55 -5.60 -2.19 -3.87
C LEU A 55 -5.93 -1.65 -2.47
N GLY A 56 -7.08 -1.02 -2.30
CA GLY A 56 -7.55 -0.55 -0.99
C GLY A 56 -7.60 -1.66 0.06
N LEU A 57 -8.15 -2.81 -0.32
CA LEU A 57 -8.20 -4.04 0.49
C LEU A 57 -6.80 -4.55 0.82
N LEU A 58 -5.89 -4.55 -0.16
CA LEU A 58 -4.50 -4.96 0.03
C LEU A 58 -3.81 -4.11 1.11
N GLY A 59 -4.08 -2.81 1.15
CA GLY A 59 -3.54 -1.94 2.19
C GLY A 59 -4.07 -2.24 3.60
N ILE A 60 -5.36 -2.63 3.72
CA ILE A 60 -5.95 -3.03 5.00
C ILE A 60 -5.32 -4.34 5.47
N VAL A 61 -5.17 -5.31 4.57
CA VAL A 61 -4.51 -6.59 4.87
C VAL A 61 -3.06 -6.35 5.30
N GLY A 62 -2.33 -5.51 4.57
CA GLY A 62 -0.95 -5.16 4.92
C GLY A 62 -0.83 -4.44 6.26
N PHE A 63 -1.80 -3.60 6.63
CA PHE A 63 -1.83 -2.97 7.97
C PHE A 63 -2.02 -3.99 9.09
N ILE A 64 -2.92 -4.95 8.91
CA ILE A 64 -3.13 -6.03 9.88
C ILE A 64 -1.85 -6.84 10.04
N ILE A 65 -1.19 -7.21 8.94
CA ILE A 65 0.08 -7.95 8.96
C ILE A 65 1.18 -7.12 9.64
N ALA A 66 1.26 -5.81 9.36
CA ALA A 66 2.22 -4.91 10.00
C ALA A 66 2.05 -4.87 11.53
N ILE A 67 0.81 -4.76 12.01
CA ILE A 67 0.50 -4.80 13.45
C ILE A 67 0.93 -6.13 14.05
N LEU A 68 0.58 -7.26 13.41
CA LEU A 68 0.95 -8.59 13.89
C LEU A 68 2.47 -8.79 13.92
N GLY A 69 3.19 -8.24 12.95
CA GLY A 69 4.65 -8.21 12.91
C GLY A 69 5.27 -7.38 14.03
N VAL A 70 4.75 -6.17 14.29
CA VAL A 70 5.24 -5.31 15.38
C VAL A 70 4.95 -5.92 16.76
N LEU A 71 3.82 -6.61 16.91
CA LEU A 71 3.48 -7.34 18.12
C LEU A 71 4.33 -8.62 18.33
N GLY A 72 5.13 -9.02 17.34
CA GLY A 72 5.94 -10.24 17.40
C GLY A 72 5.12 -11.54 17.34
N ILE A 73 3.86 -11.46 16.91
CA ILE A 73 2.98 -12.64 16.74
C ILE A 73 3.42 -13.45 15.52
N ILE A 74 3.91 -12.76 14.49
CA ILE A 74 4.44 -13.35 13.26
C ILE A 74 5.88 -12.85 13.11
N SER A 75 6.81 -13.76 12.89
CA SER A 75 8.14 -13.38 12.37
C SER A 75 7.97 -13.16 10.87
N ILE A 76 8.05 -11.90 10.46
CA ILE A 76 8.18 -11.53 9.04
C ILE A 76 9.63 -11.70 8.63
#